data_AF-A0A7C3R4E9-F1
#
_entry.id   AF-A0A7C3R4E9-F1
#
_cell.length_a   1.000
_cell.length_b   1.000
_cell.length_c   1.000
_cell.angle_alpha   90.00
_cell.angle_beta   90.00
_cell.angle_gamma   90.00
#
_symmetry.space_group_name_H-M   'P 1'
#
loop_
_entity.id
_entity.type
_entity.pdbx_description
1 polymer ?
#
loop_
_entity_poly.entity_id
_entity_poly.type
_entity_poly.pdbx_seq_one_letter_code
_entity_poly.pdbx_strand_id
1 'polypeptide(L)'
;MVELSYSKEIIKHFKNPRNLGRMKNPDAVGEAGNLLCVASDTPIETNNTLVPIRDIYEKNLVLSHEGIYYPIKALHKRAYEGEVILIKNRLGEVILTPEHLILDKKIPKEVKFSRTENKKKIPLGWYHAAELKKGDIIAYSIPKEEKDVKKIKIGVEKFKYDFKSKPIPSTIPLNENFLKLVGYYLAEGYASTVVTQSLLQFTLNINEVEIAKEISEIVKEIFGLETKIYHVKEKKTIIVNVYSSLLARFFKKMFGGYAEDKHLPHFMILLPKEKQKYVIYGLWKGDGYVNLKRKDPRAGFSTISHQLAHQLKLLLLRQGIIPSLYVEKEKIRKGVYHKKSYRVHIGQKDSLLKLCDILGIKWNTKKFSQRKSWIDANYLYMPIMKIEKQNYAGLVCNLEVERAHSFVTDCVTLHNCGDVMRIYLRIKEKNGKKIISDIKGEVFGCIVAVSNTSMLTTMVKGKSLEDALKIEKEELIERLGGRRKIPAFKIHCSILAL
;
A
#
# COMPACT_ATOMS: atom_id res chain seq x y z
N MET A 1 1.53 16.28 -26.82
CA MET A 1 2.23 16.63 -25.57
C MET A 1 1.87 18.06 -25.26
N VAL A 2 1.13 18.34 -24.18
CA VAL A 2 1.06 19.71 -23.68
C VAL A 2 2.25 19.84 -22.74
N GLU A 3 3.29 20.51 -23.20
CA GLU A 3 4.43 20.87 -22.37
C GLU A 3 3.90 21.77 -21.26
N LEU A 4 3.82 21.25 -20.02
CA LEU A 4 3.45 22.03 -18.85
C LEU A 4 4.64 22.93 -18.49
N SER A 5 4.85 24.00 -19.27
CA SER A 5 5.83 25.02 -18.94
C SER A 5 5.20 26.01 -17.95
N TYR A 6 5.77 26.06 -16.74
CA TYR A 6 5.47 27.13 -15.79
C TYR A 6 5.72 28.49 -16.43
N SER A 7 5.01 29.53 -15.96
CA SER A 7 5.24 30.89 -16.43
C SER A 7 6.70 31.32 -16.21
N LYS A 8 7.16 32.28 -17.03
CA LYS A 8 8.49 32.89 -16.86
C LYS A 8 8.65 33.49 -15.45
N GLU A 9 7.58 34.08 -14.91
CA GLU A 9 7.59 34.66 -13.56
C GLU A 9 7.72 33.59 -12.46
N ILE A 10 7.04 32.45 -12.57
CA ILE A 10 7.19 31.34 -11.63
C ILE A 10 8.65 30.86 -11.63
N ILE A 11 9.23 30.60 -12.80
CA ILE A 11 10.61 30.12 -12.88
C ILE A 11 11.61 31.15 -12.35
N LYS A 12 11.38 32.44 -12.63
CA LYS A 12 12.21 33.55 -12.13
C LYS A 12 12.20 33.64 -10.61
N HIS A 13 11.02 33.64 -9.99
CA HIS A 13 10.88 33.70 -8.54
C HIS A 13 11.33 32.41 -7.85
N PHE A 14 11.28 31.26 -8.52
CA PHE A 14 11.82 30.01 -7.98
C PHE A 14 13.35 29.98 -8.00
N LYS A 15 13.97 30.38 -9.13
CA LYS A 15 15.43 30.38 -9.28
C LYS A 15 16.12 31.43 -8.43
N ASN A 16 15.50 32.61 -8.30
CA ASN A 16 16.04 33.75 -7.55
C ASN A 16 14.98 34.30 -6.58
N PRO A 17 14.64 33.55 -5.52
CA PRO A 17 13.58 33.94 -4.62
C PRO A 17 13.98 35.16 -3.78
N ARG A 18 13.02 36.07 -3.63
CA ARG A 18 13.16 37.32 -2.88
C ARG A 18 12.63 37.15 -1.46
N ASN A 19 13.29 37.82 -0.52
CA ASN A 19 12.90 37.89 0.88
C ASN A 19 12.69 36.52 1.56
N LEU A 20 13.39 35.46 1.14
CA LEU A 20 13.33 34.18 1.83
C LEU A 20 14.31 34.08 3.01
N GLY A 21 13.92 33.30 4.01
CA GLY A 21 14.69 32.99 5.20
C GLY A 21 13.98 33.37 6.51
N ARG A 22 14.60 33.05 7.63
CA ARG A 22 14.10 33.42 8.96
C ARG A 22 14.39 34.88 9.29
N MET A 23 13.47 35.50 10.02
CA MET A 23 13.67 36.81 10.67
C MET A 23 13.90 36.59 12.17
N LYS A 24 14.99 37.13 12.71
CA LYS A 24 15.20 37.19 14.17
C LYS A 24 14.32 38.29 14.75
N ASN A 25 13.60 38.01 15.83
CA ASN A 25 12.72 38.95 16.54
C ASN A 25 11.75 39.68 15.57
N PRO A 26 10.83 38.95 14.92
CA PRO A 26 9.76 39.55 14.14
C PRO A 26 8.70 40.17 15.06
N ASP A 27 7.99 41.19 14.58
CA ASP A 27 6.86 41.78 15.30
C ASP A 27 5.59 40.94 15.14
N ALA A 28 5.48 40.18 14.05
CA ALA A 28 4.41 39.21 13.82
C ALA A 28 4.88 38.02 12.97
N VAL A 29 4.25 36.86 13.19
CA VAL A 29 4.48 35.63 12.43
C VAL A 29 3.15 35.03 12.01
N GLY A 30 3.01 34.68 10.73
CA GLY A 30 1.89 33.90 10.19
C GLY A 30 2.39 32.56 9.67
N GLU A 31 1.63 31.49 9.87
CA GLU A 31 1.95 30.15 9.34
C GLU A 31 0.78 29.64 8.49
N ALA A 32 1.07 29.10 7.31
CA ALA A 32 0.09 28.49 6.43
C ALA A 32 0.64 27.18 5.88
N GLY A 33 -0.21 26.17 5.72
CA GLY A 33 0.22 24.89 5.17
C GLY A 33 -0.94 24.11 4.58
N ASN A 34 -0.71 23.49 3.42
CA ASN A 34 -1.63 22.52 2.87
C ASN A 34 -1.19 21.11 3.30
N LEU A 35 -1.53 20.76 4.53
CA LEU A 35 -1.16 19.48 5.13
C LEU A 35 -1.99 18.36 4.49
N LEU A 36 -1.35 17.65 3.56
CA LEU A 36 -1.89 16.42 2.96
C LEU A 36 -2.05 15.39 4.07
N CYS A 37 -3.27 14.94 4.38
CA CYS A 37 -3.46 13.95 5.43
C CYS A 37 -4.46 12.87 5.03
N VAL A 38 -4.37 11.72 5.70
CA VAL A 38 -5.33 10.62 5.65
C VAL A 38 -5.93 10.38 7.02
N ALA A 39 -7.08 9.70 7.11
CA ALA A 39 -7.66 9.32 8.39
C ALA A 39 -6.68 8.46 9.21
N SER A 40 -6.66 8.65 10.53
CA SER A 40 -5.66 8.03 11.42
C SER A 40 -5.64 6.49 11.43
N ASP A 41 -6.74 5.85 11.05
CA ASP A 41 -6.88 4.40 10.93
C ASP A 41 -6.48 3.85 9.55
N THR A 42 -6.09 4.71 8.61
CA THR A 42 -5.71 4.33 7.24
C THR A 42 -4.54 3.33 7.29
N PRO A 43 -4.71 2.12 6.74
CA PRO A 43 -3.65 1.10 6.72
C PRO A 43 -2.58 1.46 5.70
N ILE A 44 -1.33 1.47 6.14
CA ILE A 44 -0.14 1.77 5.33
C ILE A 44 0.65 0.48 5.10
N GLU A 45 1.13 0.33 3.86
CA GLU A 45 2.03 -0.74 3.43
C GLU A 45 3.41 -0.59 4.06
N THR A 46 3.65 -1.32 5.15
CA THR A 46 4.96 -1.36 5.81
C THR A 46 5.75 -2.62 5.45
N ASN A 47 7.02 -2.69 5.84
CA ASN A 47 7.77 -3.92 5.82
C ASN A 47 7.08 -4.98 6.70
N ASN A 48 6.46 -5.98 6.05
CA ASN A 48 5.84 -7.19 6.59
C ASN A 48 4.32 -7.14 6.80
N THR A 49 3.70 -5.99 7.02
CA THR A 49 2.26 -5.91 7.37
C THR A 49 1.62 -4.56 7.03
N LEU A 50 0.30 -4.50 7.15
CA LEU A 50 -0.46 -3.26 7.16
C LEU A 50 -0.51 -2.70 8.59
N VAL A 51 -0.05 -1.47 8.76
CA VAL A 51 -0.10 -0.76 10.05
C VAL A 51 -0.95 0.49 9.87
N PRO A 52 -1.93 0.78 10.75
CA PRO A 52 -2.62 2.05 10.74
C PRO A 52 -1.61 3.20 10.83
N ILE A 53 -1.78 4.25 10.02
CA ILE A 53 -0.81 5.35 9.93
C ILE A 53 -0.50 5.99 11.30
N ARG A 54 -1.46 6.02 12.22
CA ARG A 54 -1.26 6.55 13.58
C ARG A 54 -0.33 5.70 14.45
N ASP A 55 -0.21 4.42 14.15
CA ASP A 55 0.53 3.40 14.92
C ASP A 55 1.90 3.10 14.31
N ILE A 56 2.24 3.78 13.21
CA ILE A 56 3.56 3.70 12.58
C ILE A 56 4.62 4.36 13.46
N TYR A 57 5.81 3.74 13.51
CA TYR A 57 6.96 4.23 14.26
C TYR A 57 8.28 3.97 13.51
N GLU A 58 9.39 4.47 14.04
CA GLU A 58 10.68 4.61 13.33
C GLU A 58 11.28 3.32 12.76
N LYS A 59 10.92 2.13 13.30
CA LYS A 59 11.43 0.85 12.76
C LYS A 59 10.69 0.38 11.50
N ASN A 60 9.55 0.99 11.19
CA ASN A 60 8.82 0.66 9.97
C ASN A 60 9.52 1.25 8.75
N LEU A 61 9.57 0.46 7.68
CA LEU A 61 9.83 0.97 6.34
C LEU A 61 8.51 0.98 5.59
N VAL A 62 8.26 2.00 4.77
CA VAL A 62 7.02 2.12 3.98
C VAL A 62 7.30 1.97 2.50
N LEU A 63 6.41 1.28 1.80
CA LEU A 63 6.52 1.14 0.35
C LEU A 63 6.24 2.48 -0.32
N SER A 64 7.13 2.94 -1.20
CA SER A 64 6.97 4.16 -1.97
C SER A 64 6.34 3.93 -3.35
N HIS A 65 6.09 5.02 -4.07
CA HIS A 65 5.60 4.94 -5.44
C HIS A 65 6.54 4.15 -6.38
N GLU A 66 7.84 4.13 -6.08
CA GLU A 66 8.88 3.46 -6.87
C GLU A 66 8.85 1.93 -6.72
N GLY A 67 8.10 1.41 -5.74
CA GLY A 67 8.08 -0.02 -5.41
C GLY A 67 9.23 -0.46 -4.50
N ILE A 68 9.83 0.48 -3.76
CA ILE A 68 10.95 0.28 -2.83
C ILE A 68 10.51 0.70 -1.42
N TYR A 69 10.99 0.01 -0.40
CA TYR A 69 10.73 0.35 1.00
C TYR A 69 11.74 1.38 1.52
N TYR A 70 11.25 2.48 2.09
CA TYR A 70 12.08 3.57 2.64
C TYR A 70 11.79 3.83 4.12
N PRO A 71 12.78 4.33 4.89
CA PRO A 71 12.56 4.79 6.26
C PRO A 71 11.61 5.98 6.33
N ILE A 72 10.94 6.09 7.48
CA ILE A 72 10.10 7.24 7.82
C ILE A 72 10.95 8.26 8.55
N LYS A 73 10.88 9.52 8.13
CA LYS A 73 11.54 10.65 8.78
C LYS A 73 10.70 11.27 9.88
N ALA A 74 9.40 11.37 9.66
CA ALA A 74 8.47 11.98 10.61
C ALA A 74 7.05 11.46 10.42
N LEU A 75 6.30 11.41 11.53
CA LEU A 75 4.86 11.18 11.53
C LEU A 75 4.18 12.45 12.02
N HIS A 76 3.33 13.03 11.19
CA HIS A 76 2.55 14.21 11.53
C HIS A 76 1.13 13.80 11.90
N LYS A 77 0.60 14.39 12.97
CA LYS A 77 -0.75 14.15 13.47
C LYS A 77 -1.39 15.48 13.80
N ARG A 78 -2.67 15.66 13.47
CA ARG A 78 -3.45 16.84 13.87
C ARG A 78 -4.93 16.50 13.98
N ALA A 79 -5.63 17.22 14.85
CA ALA A 79 -7.08 17.25 14.80
C ALA A 79 -7.53 17.92 13.49
N TYR A 80 -8.60 17.40 12.91
CA TYR A 80 -9.20 17.93 11.71
C TYR A 80 -10.71 17.85 11.82
N GLU A 81 -11.36 18.97 11.51
CA GLU A 81 -12.80 19.07 11.36
C GLU A 81 -13.07 19.73 10.01
N GLY A 82 -13.74 19.01 9.12
CA GLY A 82 -14.02 19.50 7.76
C GLY A 82 -14.36 18.38 6.79
N GLU A 83 -14.40 18.73 5.50
CA GLU A 83 -14.67 17.80 4.43
C GLU A 83 -13.48 16.84 4.23
N VAL A 84 -13.76 15.55 4.05
CA VAL A 84 -12.83 14.53 3.55
C VAL A 84 -13.44 13.80 2.36
N ILE A 85 -12.58 13.13 1.60
CA ILE A 85 -12.96 12.34 0.44
C ILE A 85 -12.68 10.87 0.74
N LEU A 86 -13.72 10.04 0.60
CA LEU A 86 -13.61 8.59 0.56
C LEU A 86 -13.40 8.14 -0.88
N ILE A 87 -12.33 7.39 -1.15
CA ILE A 87 -12.08 6.76 -2.44
C ILE A 87 -12.06 5.25 -2.25
N LYS A 88 -12.81 4.54 -3.09
CA LYS A 88 -12.87 3.07 -3.07
C LYS A 88 -12.55 2.49 -4.44
N ASN A 89 -11.76 1.44 -4.45
CA ASN A 89 -11.45 0.63 -5.61
C ASN A 89 -11.61 -0.86 -5.27
N ARG A 90 -11.04 -1.76 -6.09
CA ARG A 90 -11.18 -3.21 -5.90
C ARG A 90 -10.27 -3.81 -4.83
N LEU A 91 -9.26 -3.07 -4.37
CA LEU A 91 -8.34 -3.50 -3.32
C LEU A 91 -8.83 -3.05 -1.94
N GLY A 92 -9.48 -1.90 -1.85
CA GLY A 92 -9.91 -1.33 -0.58
C GLY A 92 -10.48 0.08 -0.71
N GLU A 93 -10.47 0.81 0.39
CA GLU A 93 -10.91 2.20 0.47
C GLU A 93 -9.99 3.02 1.38
N VAL A 94 -9.92 4.32 1.10
CA VAL A 94 -9.12 5.28 1.86
C VAL A 94 -9.93 6.56 2.08
N ILE A 95 -9.72 7.20 3.23
CA ILE A 95 -10.33 8.49 3.58
C ILE A 95 -9.20 9.50 3.74
N LEU A 96 -9.29 10.62 3.02
CA LEU A 96 -8.22 11.60 2.94
C LEU A 96 -8.73 13.03 2.78
N THR A 97 -7.89 14.01 3.11
CA THR A 97 -8.22 15.42 2.87
C THR A 97 -8.37 15.69 1.36
N PRO A 98 -9.24 16.63 0.94
CA PRO A 98 -9.49 16.91 -0.49
C PRO A 98 -8.21 17.21 -1.29
N GLU A 99 -7.24 17.82 -0.62
CA GLU A 99 -5.96 18.23 -1.15
C GLU A 99 -4.92 17.09 -1.22
N HIS A 100 -5.16 15.93 -0.61
CA HIS A 100 -4.16 14.86 -0.60
C HIS A 100 -3.94 14.32 -2.02
N LEU A 101 -2.66 14.14 -2.38
CA LEU A 101 -2.23 13.79 -3.73
C LEU A 101 -2.21 12.27 -3.91
N ILE A 102 -2.89 11.79 -4.96
CA ILE A 102 -2.95 10.39 -5.37
C ILE A 102 -2.24 10.22 -6.71
N LEU A 103 -1.50 9.13 -6.87
CA LEU A 103 -0.90 8.75 -8.14
C LEU A 103 -1.98 8.27 -9.11
N ASP A 104 -2.21 9.02 -10.18
CA ASP A 104 -3.28 8.77 -11.15
C ASP A 104 -2.78 8.93 -12.59
N LYS A 105 -3.45 8.23 -13.50
CA LYS A 105 -3.31 8.36 -14.94
C LYS A 105 -4.56 9.03 -15.48
N LYS A 106 -4.58 10.37 -15.49
CA LYS A 106 -5.75 11.17 -15.87
C LYS A 106 -6.08 10.99 -17.34
N ILE A 107 -7.06 10.13 -17.62
CA ILE A 107 -7.47 9.79 -18.98
C ILE A 107 -8.40 10.90 -19.51
N PRO A 108 -8.05 11.60 -20.61
CA PRO A 108 -8.93 12.60 -21.21
C PRO A 108 -10.29 12.00 -21.59
N LYS A 109 -11.38 12.64 -21.18
CA LYS A 109 -12.75 12.12 -21.38
C LYS A 109 -13.22 12.22 -22.82
N GLU A 110 -12.67 13.18 -23.54
CA GLU A 110 -12.95 13.47 -24.95
C GLU A 110 -12.36 12.37 -25.86
N VAL A 111 -11.39 11.61 -25.36
CA VAL A 111 -10.69 10.57 -26.12
C VAL A 111 -11.24 9.20 -25.76
N LYS A 112 -12.10 8.66 -26.64
CA LYS A 112 -12.51 7.26 -26.56
C LYS A 112 -11.37 6.36 -27.03
N PHE A 113 -10.68 5.74 -26.08
CA PHE A 113 -9.66 4.74 -26.40
C PHE A 113 -10.31 3.40 -26.77
N SER A 114 -10.18 3.00 -28.03
CA SER A 114 -10.61 1.68 -28.52
C SER A 114 -9.80 0.52 -27.92
N ARG A 115 -8.53 0.76 -27.53
CA ARG A 115 -7.60 -0.24 -26.97
C ARG A 115 -6.90 0.25 -25.70
N THR A 116 -6.66 -0.66 -24.75
CA THR A 116 -5.94 -0.37 -23.50
C THR A 116 -4.49 0.08 -23.74
N GLU A 117 -3.85 -0.36 -24.83
CA GLU A 117 -2.48 0.04 -25.21
C GLU A 117 -2.31 1.55 -25.36
N ASN A 118 -3.33 2.23 -25.89
CA ASN A 118 -3.28 3.68 -26.05
C ASN A 118 -3.40 4.40 -24.70
N LYS A 119 -4.17 3.84 -23.75
CA LYS A 119 -4.22 4.34 -22.37
C LYS A 119 -2.87 4.22 -21.67
N LYS A 120 -2.07 3.20 -22.01
CA LYS A 120 -0.74 3.01 -21.40
C LYS A 120 0.23 4.16 -21.70
N LYS A 121 0.06 4.85 -22.84
CA LYS A 121 0.93 5.96 -23.27
C LYS A 121 0.71 7.27 -22.49
N ILE A 122 -0.41 7.40 -21.76
CA ILE A 122 -0.69 8.59 -20.94
C ILE A 122 0.30 8.60 -19.76
N PRO A 123 0.96 9.73 -19.46
CA PRO A 123 1.88 9.80 -18.33
C PRO A 123 1.15 9.64 -16.99
N LEU A 124 1.89 9.20 -15.98
CA LEU A 124 1.44 9.23 -14.59
C LEU A 124 1.64 10.63 -14.00
N GLY A 125 0.77 11.02 -13.07
CA GLY A 125 0.88 12.28 -12.36
C GLY A 125 0.28 12.19 -10.96
N TRP A 126 0.59 13.18 -10.13
CA TRP A 126 0.00 13.35 -8.81
C TRP A 126 -1.17 14.33 -8.91
N TYR A 127 -2.34 13.92 -8.44
CA TYR A 127 -3.56 14.71 -8.52
C TYR A 127 -4.26 14.77 -7.18
N HIS A 128 -4.88 15.91 -6.88
CA HIS A 128 -5.71 16.05 -5.69
C HIS A 128 -6.90 15.13 -5.74
N ALA A 129 -7.24 14.55 -4.59
CA ALA A 129 -8.42 13.74 -4.44
C ALA A 129 -9.71 14.46 -4.86
N ALA A 130 -9.79 15.77 -4.62
CA ALA A 130 -10.92 16.61 -5.02
C ALA A 130 -11.15 16.69 -6.53
N GLU A 131 -10.10 16.46 -7.34
CA GLU A 131 -10.20 16.49 -8.80
C GLU A 131 -10.65 15.16 -9.41
N LEU A 132 -10.50 14.07 -8.65
CA LEU A 132 -10.77 12.73 -9.12
C LEU A 132 -12.26 12.48 -9.21
N LYS A 133 -12.63 11.58 -10.13
CA LYS A 133 -14.02 11.20 -10.39
C LYS A 133 -14.13 9.68 -10.49
N LYS A 134 -15.33 9.16 -10.25
CA LYS A 134 -15.63 7.75 -10.49
C LYS A 134 -15.25 7.36 -11.92
N GLY A 135 -14.45 6.31 -12.06
CA GLY A 135 -13.94 5.81 -13.34
C GLY A 135 -12.53 6.30 -13.73
N ASP A 136 -11.99 7.34 -13.06
CA ASP A 136 -10.59 7.74 -13.25
C ASP A 136 -9.65 6.61 -12.85
N ILE A 137 -8.47 6.52 -13.49
CA ILE A 137 -7.56 5.38 -13.39
C ILE A 137 -6.37 5.71 -12.50
N ILE A 138 -6.44 5.24 -11.25
CA ILE A 138 -5.36 5.37 -10.29
C ILE A 138 -4.31 4.27 -10.46
N ALA A 139 -3.08 4.56 -10.01
CA ALA A 139 -1.98 3.62 -9.98
C ALA A 139 -1.68 3.19 -8.54
N TYR A 140 -1.62 1.88 -8.33
CA TYR A 140 -1.17 1.24 -7.11
C TYR A 140 0.23 0.67 -7.33
N SER A 141 1.18 1.03 -6.48
CA SER A 141 2.59 0.62 -6.60
C SER A 141 2.81 -0.80 -6.11
N ILE A 142 3.58 -1.56 -6.87
CA ILE A 142 3.89 -2.96 -6.58
C ILE A 142 5.34 -3.04 -6.06
N PRO A 143 5.62 -3.78 -4.97
CA PRO A 143 6.99 -4.02 -4.53
C PRO A 143 7.82 -4.67 -5.63
N LYS A 144 8.98 -4.09 -5.94
CA LYS A 144 9.89 -4.57 -7.00
C LYS A 144 11.18 -5.16 -6.47
N GLU A 145 11.54 -4.81 -5.23
CA GLU A 145 12.76 -5.32 -4.63
C GLU A 145 12.75 -6.86 -4.65
N GLU A 146 13.85 -7.43 -5.13
CA GLU A 146 14.09 -8.86 -5.12
C GLU A 146 15.40 -9.13 -4.38
N LYS A 147 15.33 -9.98 -3.35
CA LYS A 147 16.46 -10.49 -2.59
C LYS A 147 16.38 -12.00 -2.60
N ASP A 148 17.25 -12.63 -3.38
CA ASP A 148 17.30 -14.09 -3.42
C ASP A 148 17.96 -14.64 -2.17
N VAL A 149 17.18 -15.42 -1.41
CA VAL A 149 17.66 -16.16 -0.24
C VAL A 149 17.69 -17.64 -0.61
N LYS A 150 18.86 -18.25 -0.52
CA LYS A 150 19.05 -19.67 -0.87
C LYS A 150 18.74 -20.60 0.29
N LYS A 151 19.08 -20.20 1.52
CA LYS A 151 18.91 -21.00 2.74
C LYS A 151 18.55 -20.10 3.92
N ILE A 152 17.79 -20.65 4.88
CA ILE A 152 17.49 -20.00 6.16
C ILE A 152 17.93 -20.89 7.32
N LYS A 153 18.25 -20.29 8.46
CA LYS A 153 18.51 -21.02 9.71
C LYS A 153 17.18 -21.30 10.41
N ILE A 154 17.04 -22.49 11.00
CA ILE A 154 15.84 -22.83 11.78
C ILE A 154 15.79 -22.00 13.08
N GLY A 155 16.95 -21.75 13.70
CA GLY A 155 17.06 -20.85 14.85
C GLY A 155 16.19 -21.27 16.05
N VAL A 156 15.98 -22.58 16.23
CA VAL A 156 15.35 -23.20 17.39
C VAL A 156 16.29 -24.27 17.94
N GLU A 157 16.55 -24.22 19.24
CA GLU A 157 17.46 -25.15 19.90
C GLU A 157 16.70 -26.34 20.49
N LYS A 158 17.39 -27.48 20.56
CA LYS A 158 16.91 -28.65 21.29
C LYS A 158 16.88 -28.33 22.77
N PHE A 159 15.78 -28.63 23.46
CA PHE A 159 15.75 -28.47 24.91
C PHE A 159 16.76 -29.44 25.55
N LYS A 160 17.37 -29.02 26.67
CA LYS A 160 18.36 -29.81 27.42
C LYS A 160 17.87 -31.23 27.76
N TYR A 161 16.57 -31.39 27.98
CA TYR A 161 15.94 -32.66 28.35
C TYR A 161 15.14 -33.33 27.22
N ASP A 162 15.29 -32.85 25.98
CA ASP A 162 14.66 -33.49 24.82
C ASP A 162 15.59 -34.58 24.26
N PHE A 163 15.38 -35.81 24.72
CA PHE A 163 16.14 -36.99 24.28
C PHE A 163 15.49 -37.72 23.09
N LYS A 164 14.22 -37.44 22.80
CA LYS A 164 13.40 -38.20 21.84
C LYS A 164 13.35 -37.58 20.44
N SER A 165 13.47 -36.26 20.32
CA SER A 165 13.38 -35.61 19.01
C SER A 165 14.55 -35.99 18.12
N LYS A 166 14.23 -36.47 16.92
CA LYS A 166 15.19 -36.65 15.83
C LYS A 166 15.84 -35.30 15.48
N PRO A 167 17.14 -35.28 15.17
CA PRO A 167 17.77 -34.07 14.67
C PRO A 167 17.14 -33.67 13.34
N ILE A 168 17.01 -32.36 13.11
CA ILE A 168 16.63 -31.78 11.82
C ILE A 168 17.79 -30.90 11.33
N PRO A 169 17.90 -30.61 10.02
CA PRO A 169 18.95 -29.76 9.51
C PRO A 169 18.98 -28.39 10.19
N SER A 170 20.18 -27.85 10.45
CA SER A 170 20.33 -26.51 11.03
C SER A 170 19.94 -25.39 10.05
N THR A 171 19.98 -25.69 8.75
CA THR A 171 19.57 -24.80 7.65
C THR A 171 18.62 -25.49 6.70
N ILE A 172 17.63 -24.75 6.20
CA ILE A 172 16.64 -25.22 5.23
C ILE A 172 16.87 -24.52 3.89
N PRO A 173 16.88 -25.24 2.75
CA PRO A 173 16.89 -24.61 1.43
C PRO A 173 15.55 -23.95 1.10
N LEU A 174 15.59 -22.75 0.51
CA LEU A 174 14.39 -22.08 -0.02
C LEU A 174 14.18 -22.51 -1.47
N ASN A 175 13.93 -23.81 -1.64
CA ASN A 175 13.59 -24.41 -2.92
C ASN A 175 12.07 -24.46 -3.11
N GLU A 176 11.65 -24.99 -4.26
CA GLU A 176 10.24 -25.21 -4.60
C GLU A 176 9.50 -25.97 -3.48
N ASN A 177 10.04 -27.10 -3.05
CA ASN A 177 9.40 -27.99 -2.07
C ASN A 177 9.16 -27.31 -0.73
N PHE A 178 10.15 -26.59 -0.18
CA PHE A 178 9.96 -25.86 1.07
C PHE A 178 8.89 -24.76 0.93
N LEU A 179 8.89 -24.03 -0.17
CA LEU A 179 7.94 -22.93 -0.40
C LEU A 179 6.51 -23.42 -0.60
N LYS A 180 6.32 -24.58 -1.25
CA LYS A 180 5.03 -25.28 -1.30
C LYS A 180 4.56 -25.67 0.10
N LEU A 181 5.45 -26.27 0.92
CA LEU A 181 5.13 -26.65 2.30
C LEU A 181 4.72 -25.45 3.16
N VAL A 182 5.38 -24.30 2.99
CA VAL A 182 4.96 -23.04 3.64
C VAL A 182 3.55 -22.65 3.19
N GLY A 183 3.24 -22.75 1.89
CA GLY A 183 1.90 -22.49 1.39
C GLY A 183 0.84 -23.42 1.99
N TYR A 184 1.12 -24.74 2.04
CA TYR A 184 0.23 -25.71 2.69
C TYR A 184 0.05 -25.44 4.18
N TYR A 185 1.11 -25.02 4.87
CA TYR A 185 1.01 -24.68 6.28
C TYR A 185 0.11 -23.47 6.50
N LEU A 186 0.27 -22.44 5.67
CA LEU A 186 -0.54 -21.23 5.76
C LEU A 186 -2.01 -21.46 5.39
N ALA A 187 -2.33 -22.47 4.59
CA ALA A 187 -3.71 -22.90 4.37
C ALA A 187 -4.19 -23.84 5.50
N GLU A 188 -3.66 -25.06 5.51
CA GLU A 188 -4.22 -26.22 6.23
C GLU A 188 -3.43 -26.61 7.48
N GLY A 189 -2.33 -25.91 7.74
CA GLY A 189 -1.39 -26.23 8.81
C GLY A 189 -1.81 -25.72 10.19
N TYR A 190 -1.39 -26.49 11.20
CA TYR A 190 -1.47 -26.19 12.63
C TYR A 190 -0.18 -26.62 13.32
N ALA A 191 0.36 -25.77 14.19
CA ALA A 191 1.55 -26.08 14.98
C ALA A 191 1.25 -26.06 16.48
N SER A 192 1.26 -27.25 17.10
CA SER A 192 1.21 -27.38 18.55
C SER A 192 2.61 -27.37 19.14
N THR A 193 2.80 -26.52 20.14
CA THR A 193 4.04 -26.43 20.94
C THR A 193 3.80 -26.83 22.39
N VAL A 194 2.67 -27.48 22.69
CA VAL A 194 2.33 -27.95 24.03
C VAL A 194 3.27 -29.11 24.41
N VAL A 195 3.78 -29.09 25.64
CA VAL A 195 4.67 -30.15 26.15
C VAL A 195 3.96 -31.50 26.02
N THR A 196 4.67 -32.53 25.55
CA THR A 196 4.15 -33.88 25.17
C THR A 196 3.15 -33.97 24.02
N GLN A 197 2.62 -32.85 23.51
CA GLN A 197 1.67 -32.81 22.38
C GLN A 197 2.21 -31.95 21.22
N SER A 198 3.53 -31.79 21.14
CA SER A 198 4.13 -30.94 20.12
C SER A 198 4.20 -31.66 18.78
N LEU A 199 3.57 -31.06 17.77
CA LEU A 199 3.48 -31.61 16.42
C LEU A 199 3.14 -30.51 15.42
N LEU A 200 3.54 -30.74 14.18
CA LEU A 200 3.05 -30.01 13.02
C LEU A 200 2.00 -30.88 12.34
N GLN A 201 0.80 -30.35 12.14
CA GLN A 201 -0.34 -31.07 11.55
C GLN A 201 -0.87 -30.33 10.35
N PHE A 202 -1.33 -31.08 9.35
CA PHE A 202 -2.11 -30.60 8.24
C PHE A 202 -3.45 -31.33 8.22
N THR A 203 -4.54 -30.59 8.06
CA THR A 203 -5.89 -31.14 8.01
C THR A 203 -6.45 -30.92 6.62
N LEU A 204 -6.70 -31.99 5.88
CA LEU A 204 -7.09 -31.95 4.47
C LEU A 204 -8.45 -32.61 4.26
N ASN A 205 -9.12 -32.34 3.15
CA ASN A 205 -10.28 -33.11 2.73
C ASN A 205 -9.88 -34.56 2.38
N ILE A 206 -10.79 -35.52 2.58
CA ILE A 206 -10.55 -36.94 2.26
C ILE A 206 -10.17 -37.19 0.79
N ASN A 207 -10.56 -36.28 -0.12
CA ASN A 207 -10.26 -36.39 -1.53
C ASN A 207 -8.89 -35.81 -1.92
N GLU A 208 -8.16 -35.19 -0.99
CA GLU A 208 -6.88 -34.49 -1.22
C GLU A 208 -5.67 -35.37 -0.91
N VAL A 209 -5.76 -36.65 -1.27
CA VAL A 209 -4.74 -37.67 -1.00
C VAL A 209 -3.37 -37.28 -1.58
N GLU A 210 -3.35 -36.68 -2.76
CA GLU A 210 -2.10 -36.29 -3.44
C GLU A 210 -1.38 -35.14 -2.70
N ILE A 211 -2.13 -34.21 -2.09
CA ILE A 211 -1.54 -33.15 -1.26
C ILE A 211 -0.92 -33.77 0.01
N ALA A 212 -1.59 -34.74 0.63
CA ALA A 212 -1.07 -35.44 1.80
C ALA A 212 0.25 -36.17 1.51
N LYS A 213 0.33 -36.84 0.35
CA LYS A 213 1.56 -37.51 -0.13
C LYS A 213 2.67 -36.51 -0.41
N GLU A 214 2.39 -35.43 -1.14
CA GLU A 214 3.37 -34.38 -1.46
C GLU A 214 3.94 -33.75 -0.18
N ILE A 215 3.10 -33.45 0.82
CA ILE A 215 3.56 -32.97 2.13
C ILE A 215 4.50 -33.99 2.79
N SER A 216 4.15 -35.28 2.76
CA SER A 216 4.98 -36.33 3.36
C SER A 216 6.34 -36.47 2.69
N GLU A 217 6.37 -36.43 1.36
CA GLU A 217 7.60 -36.50 0.56
C GLU A 217 8.50 -35.30 0.84
N ILE A 218 7.95 -34.08 0.82
CA ILE A 218 8.69 -32.86 1.12
C ILE A 218 9.27 -32.90 2.54
N VAL A 219 8.49 -33.35 3.52
CA VAL A 219 8.94 -33.42 4.92
C VAL A 219 10.09 -34.43 5.07
N LYS A 220 10.00 -35.57 4.40
CA LYS A 220 11.05 -36.59 4.40
C LYS A 220 12.32 -36.10 3.71
N GLU A 221 12.19 -35.47 2.54
CA GLU A 221 13.32 -34.94 1.77
C GLU A 221 14.06 -33.82 2.53
N ILE A 222 13.32 -32.84 3.05
CA ILE A 222 13.93 -31.63 3.61
C ILE A 222 14.38 -31.86 5.06
N PHE A 223 13.61 -32.61 5.85
CA PHE A 223 13.85 -32.74 7.29
C PHE A 223 14.30 -34.13 7.72
N GLY A 224 14.26 -35.14 6.86
CA GLY A 224 14.56 -36.52 7.22
C GLY A 224 13.53 -37.12 8.19
N LEU A 225 12.31 -36.57 8.23
CA LEU A 225 11.25 -36.98 9.15
C LEU A 225 10.18 -37.79 8.42
N GLU A 226 9.68 -38.84 9.07
CA GLU A 226 8.52 -39.58 8.60
C GLU A 226 7.24 -38.91 9.08
N THR A 227 6.19 -38.97 8.27
CA THR A 227 4.85 -38.46 8.63
C THR A 227 3.91 -39.61 8.97
N LYS A 228 2.89 -39.34 9.79
CA LYS A 228 1.77 -40.27 10.01
C LYS A 228 0.51 -39.70 9.36
N ILE A 229 -0.05 -40.43 8.39
CA ILE A 229 -1.25 -40.06 7.66
C ILE A 229 -2.44 -40.87 8.20
N TYR A 230 -3.50 -40.19 8.62
CA TYR A 230 -4.74 -40.81 9.10
C TYR A 230 -5.89 -40.43 8.19
N HIS A 231 -6.67 -41.42 7.75
CA HIS A 231 -7.91 -41.20 6.99
C HIS A 231 -9.10 -41.34 7.94
N VAL A 232 -9.71 -40.22 8.31
CA VAL A 232 -10.88 -40.16 9.20
C VAL A 232 -12.13 -40.06 8.33
N LYS A 233 -12.67 -41.21 7.92
CA LYS A 233 -13.76 -41.31 6.95
C LYS A 233 -15.04 -40.62 7.43
N GLU A 234 -15.33 -40.71 8.72
CA GLU A 234 -16.53 -40.14 9.36
C GLU A 234 -16.56 -38.62 9.24
N LYS A 235 -15.38 -37.98 9.34
CA LYS A 235 -15.22 -36.52 9.21
C LYS A 235 -14.89 -36.08 7.78
N LYS A 236 -14.69 -37.04 6.86
CA LYS A 236 -14.21 -36.79 5.48
C LYS A 236 -12.90 -36.00 5.48
N THR A 237 -11.96 -36.40 6.32
CA THR A 237 -10.70 -35.68 6.57
C THR A 237 -9.49 -36.59 6.46
N ILE A 238 -8.38 -36.07 5.94
CA ILE A 238 -7.04 -36.63 6.07
C ILE A 238 -6.25 -35.77 7.06
N ILE A 239 -5.56 -36.42 8.00
CA ILE A 239 -4.69 -35.74 8.96
C ILE A 239 -3.26 -36.21 8.70
N VAL A 240 -2.36 -35.27 8.42
CA VAL A 240 -0.92 -35.54 8.27
C VAL A 240 -0.20 -34.97 9.48
N ASN A 241 0.35 -35.84 10.32
CA ASN A 241 1.11 -35.46 11.52
C ASN A 241 2.61 -35.63 11.30
N VAL A 242 3.36 -34.59 11.64
CA VAL A 242 4.82 -34.60 11.75
C VAL A 242 5.19 -34.38 13.21
N TYR A 243 5.69 -35.44 13.86
CA TYR A 243 6.07 -35.41 15.27
C TYR A 243 7.48 -34.86 15.43
N SER A 244 7.60 -33.52 15.50
CA SER A 244 8.86 -32.84 15.78
C SER A 244 8.62 -31.53 16.54
N SER A 245 9.13 -31.46 17.77
CA SER A 245 9.01 -30.27 18.63
C SER A 245 9.81 -29.08 18.08
N LEU A 246 10.93 -29.36 17.42
CA LEU A 246 11.78 -28.37 16.75
C LEU A 246 11.03 -27.76 15.56
N LEU A 247 10.45 -28.62 14.72
CA LEU A 247 9.75 -28.17 13.52
C LEU A 247 8.48 -27.38 13.86
N ALA A 248 7.68 -27.85 14.82
CA ALA A 248 6.47 -27.15 15.25
C ALA A 248 6.80 -25.75 15.82
N ARG A 249 7.84 -25.63 16.66
CA ARG A 249 8.29 -24.32 17.17
C ARG A 249 8.80 -23.40 16.06
N PHE A 250 9.55 -23.95 15.10
CA PHE A 250 10.03 -23.18 13.96
C PHE A 250 8.88 -22.62 13.11
N PHE A 251 7.94 -23.47 12.68
CA PHE A 251 6.80 -23.04 11.87
C PHE A 251 5.93 -22.04 12.62
N LYS A 252 5.61 -22.30 13.89
CA LYS A 252 4.84 -21.36 14.71
C LYS A 252 5.53 -20.00 14.85
N LYS A 253 6.84 -19.98 15.10
CA LYS A 253 7.64 -18.75 15.22
C LYS A 253 7.73 -17.98 13.91
N MET A 254 7.85 -18.67 12.78
CA MET A 254 8.09 -18.06 11.47
C MET A 254 6.79 -17.61 10.78
N PHE A 255 5.70 -18.33 10.99
CA PHE A 255 4.49 -18.22 10.17
C PHE A 255 3.19 -18.03 10.97
N GLY A 256 3.24 -17.98 12.30
CA GLY A 256 2.05 -17.96 13.16
C GLY A 256 1.56 -19.36 13.51
N GLY A 257 0.73 -19.50 14.55
CA GLY A 257 0.22 -20.79 15.04
C GLY A 257 -1.30 -20.98 14.95
N TYR A 258 -2.04 -19.89 14.74
CA TYR A 258 -3.49 -19.80 14.69
C TYR A 258 -3.93 -19.21 13.35
N ALA A 259 -5.20 -19.37 12.97
CA ALA A 259 -5.63 -18.93 11.64
C ALA A 259 -5.58 -17.39 11.48
N GLU A 260 -5.76 -16.62 12.55
CA GLU A 260 -5.72 -15.15 12.56
C GLU A 260 -4.30 -14.56 12.54
N ASP A 261 -3.29 -15.28 13.03
CA ASP A 261 -1.90 -14.79 13.10
C ASP A 261 -1.01 -15.38 12.00
N LYS A 262 -1.56 -16.22 11.11
CA LYS A 262 -0.82 -16.76 9.97
C LYS A 262 -0.25 -15.63 9.10
N HIS A 263 1.03 -15.69 8.78
CA HIS A 263 1.73 -14.67 7.99
C HIS A 263 3.00 -15.22 7.34
N LEU A 264 3.52 -14.49 6.37
CA LEU A 264 4.84 -14.66 5.80
C LEU A 264 5.81 -13.65 6.42
N PRO A 265 7.07 -14.03 6.70
CA PRO A 265 8.13 -13.08 7.00
C PRO A 265 8.43 -12.16 5.83
N HIS A 266 8.88 -10.93 6.12
CA HIS A 266 9.11 -9.92 5.09
C HIS A 266 10.09 -10.35 4.00
N PHE A 267 11.16 -11.09 4.35
CA PHE A 267 12.12 -11.58 3.37
C PHE A 267 11.46 -12.48 2.30
N MET A 268 10.35 -13.16 2.61
CA MET A 268 9.61 -13.98 1.65
C MET A 268 8.81 -13.14 0.65
N ILE A 269 8.38 -11.95 1.06
CA ILE A 269 7.75 -10.95 0.17
C ILE A 269 8.79 -10.35 -0.80
N LEU A 270 10.07 -10.39 -0.44
CA LEU A 270 11.18 -9.94 -1.29
C LEU A 270 11.82 -11.07 -2.11
N LEU A 271 11.39 -12.33 -1.97
CA LEU A 271 11.94 -13.40 -2.79
C LEU A 271 11.69 -13.14 -4.30
N PRO A 272 12.57 -13.66 -5.18
CA PRO A 272 12.32 -13.62 -6.62
C PRO A 272 10.93 -14.17 -6.95
N LYS A 273 10.23 -13.53 -7.90
CA LYS A 273 8.88 -13.93 -8.30
C LYS A 273 8.74 -15.43 -8.61
N GLU A 274 9.78 -16.05 -9.18
CA GLU A 274 9.80 -17.47 -9.51
C GLU A 274 9.78 -18.39 -8.30
N LYS A 275 10.28 -17.94 -7.14
CA LYS A 275 10.16 -18.67 -5.87
C LYS A 275 8.78 -18.42 -5.24
N GLN A 276 8.29 -17.19 -5.30
CA GLN A 276 7.00 -16.81 -4.68
C GLN A 276 5.80 -17.59 -5.23
N LYS A 277 5.85 -18.00 -6.51
CA LYS A 277 4.76 -18.80 -7.11
C LYS A 277 4.47 -20.10 -6.38
N TYR A 278 5.47 -20.71 -5.72
CA TYR A 278 5.29 -21.95 -4.97
C TYR A 278 4.58 -21.75 -3.63
N VAL A 279 4.72 -20.57 -3.02
CA VAL A 279 3.91 -20.20 -1.85
C VAL A 279 2.46 -20.00 -2.27
N ILE A 280 2.22 -19.31 -3.40
CA ILE A 280 0.88 -19.17 -3.99
C ILE A 280 0.29 -20.55 -4.30
N TYR A 281 1.07 -21.46 -4.87
CA TYR A 281 0.65 -22.83 -5.17
C TYR A 281 0.13 -23.56 -3.93
N GLY A 282 0.92 -23.63 -2.86
CA GLY A 282 0.52 -24.33 -1.64
C GLY A 282 -0.70 -23.69 -0.97
N LEU A 283 -0.74 -22.35 -0.91
CA LEU A 283 -1.91 -21.62 -0.39
C LEU A 283 -3.19 -21.95 -1.18
N TRP A 284 -3.11 -21.91 -2.51
CA TRP A 284 -4.29 -22.11 -3.35
C TRP A 284 -4.73 -23.57 -3.44
N LYS A 285 -3.80 -24.53 -3.30
CA LYS A 285 -4.11 -25.96 -3.30
C LYS A 285 -4.75 -26.42 -1.99
N GLY A 286 -4.44 -25.78 -0.87
CA GLY A 286 -5.14 -26.01 0.39
C GLY A 286 -6.50 -25.31 0.41
N ASP A 287 -6.51 -23.98 0.58
CA ASP A 287 -7.73 -23.22 0.87
C ASP A 287 -8.37 -22.55 -0.37
N GLY A 288 -7.70 -22.61 -1.52
CA GLY A 288 -8.14 -21.93 -2.73
C GLY A 288 -9.13 -22.77 -3.56
N TYR A 289 -10.00 -22.08 -4.30
CA TYR A 289 -10.82 -22.73 -5.32
C TYR A 289 -10.64 -22.04 -6.68
N VAL A 290 -10.83 -22.82 -7.74
CA VAL A 290 -10.88 -22.34 -9.13
C VAL A 290 -12.10 -22.93 -9.81
N ASN A 291 -12.98 -22.09 -10.34
CA ASN A 291 -14.16 -22.52 -11.07
C ASN A 291 -14.17 -21.91 -12.48
N LEU A 292 -13.71 -22.71 -13.45
CA LEU A 292 -13.54 -22.32 -14.85
C LEU A 292 -14.76 -22.61 -15.73
N LYS A 293 -15.68 -23.46 -15.27
CA LYS A 293 -16.86 -23.92 -16.04
C LYS A 293 -18.03 -22.94 -15.99
N ARG A 294 -18.00 -21.96 -15.08
CA ARG A 294 -19.04 -20.93 -14.96
C ARG A 294 -19.03 -19.97 -16.17
N LYS A 295 -20.18 -19.34 -16.44
CA LYS A 295 -20.31 -18.23 -17.40
C LYS A 295 -19.26 -17.14 -17.19
N ASP A 296 -19.04 -16.80 -15.92
CA ASP A 296 -17.96 -15.93 -15.45
C ASP A 296 -16.97 -16.75 -14.61
N PRO A 297 -15.88 -17.25 -15.23
CA PRO A 297 -14.82 -17.98 -14.55
C PRO A 297 -14.23 -17.17 -13.40
N ARG A 298 -13.92 -17.83 -12.30
CA ARG A 298 -13.35 -17.16 -11.12
C ARG A 298 -12.58 -18.11 -10.23
N ALA A 299 -11.64 -17.55 -9.49
CA ALA A 299 -10.92 -18.20 -8.40
C ALA A 299 -11.07 -17.37 -7.13
N GLY A 300 -11.01 -18.01 -5.99
CA GLY A 300 -11.10 -17.35 -4.70
C GLY A 300 -10.27 -18.05 -3.64
N PHE A 301 -9.83 -17.26 -2.67
CA PHE A 301 -9.14 -17.68 -1.46
C PHE A 301 -9.72 -16.88 -0.29
N SER A 302 -9.91 -17.50 0.87
CA SER A 302 -10.45 -16.82 2.05
C SER A 302 -9.56 -17.10 3.26
N THR A 303 -9.34 -16.10 4.10
CA THR A 303 -8.61 -16.25 5.36
C THR A 303 -9.15 -15.28 6.40
N ILE A 304 -8.96 -15.57 7.68
CA ILE A 304 -9.25 -14.62 8.77
C ILE A 304 -8.01 -13.79 9.15
N SER A 305 -6.82 -14.13 8.65
CA SER A 305 -5.62 -13.32 8.82
C SER A 305 -5.63 -12.16 7.80
N HIS A 306 -5.77 -10.94 8.31
CA HIS A 306 -5.70 -9.73 7.49
C HIS A 306 -4.32 -9.59 6.81
N GLN A 307 -3.26 -9.90 7.55
CA GLN A 307 -1.88 -9.82 7.07
C GLN A 307 -1.65 -10.82 5.95
N LEU A 308 -2.10 -12.07 6.07
CA LEU A 308 -1.95 -13.08 5.01
C LEU A 308 -2.73 -12.72 3.75
N ALA A 309 -3.96 -12.22 3.88
CA ALA A 309 -4.75 -11.78 2.72
C ALA A 309 -4.04 -10.67 1.94
N HIS A 310 -3.46 -9.71 2.68
CA HIS A 310 -2.67 -8.63 2.10
C HIS A 310 -1.35 -9.10 1.48
N GLN A 311 -0.62 -9.99 2.15
CA GLN A 311 0.61 -10.57 1.61
C GLN A 311 0.33 -11.37 0.34
N LEU A 312 -0.75 -12.16 0.32
CA LEU A 312 -1.20 -12.86 -0.89
C LEU A 312 -1.53 -11.88 -2.01
N LYS A 313 -2.19 -10.74 -1.73
CA LYS A 313 -2.38 -9.67 -2.72
C LYS A 313 -1.04 -9.26 -3.34
N LEU A 314 -0.02 -8.97 -2.54
CA LEU A 314 1.29 -8.55 -3.06
C LEU A 314 1.96 -9.64 -3.91
N LEU A 315 1.93 -10.89 -3.45
CA LEU A 315 2.49 -12.02 -4.21
C LEU A 315 1.80 -12.15 -5.57
N LEU A 316 0.46 -12.09 -5.61
CA LEU A 316 -0.31 -12.15 -6.85
C LEU A 316 0.01 -10.98 -7.79
N LEU A 317 0.09 -9.76 -7.26
CA LEU A 317 0.44 -8.57 -8.06
C LEU A 317 1.84 -8.70 -8.68
N ARG A 318 2.83 -9.24 -7.95
CA ARG A 318 4.18 -9.51 -8.50
C ARG A 318 4.18 -10.57 -9.60
N GLN A 319 3.25 -11.53 -9.57
CA GLN A 319 3.00 -12.46 -10.69
C GLN A 319 2.20 -11.81 -11.84
N GLY A 320 1.82 -10.53 -11.72
CA GLY A 320 0.95 -9.85 -12.66
C GLY A 320 -0.47 -10.41 -12.69
N ILE A 321 -0.93 -10.99 -11.58
CA ILE A 321 -2.30 -11.46 -11.33
C ILE A 321 -3.02 -10.35 -10.57
N ILE A 322 -4.17 -9.91 -11.06
CA ILE A 322 -4.91 -8.79 -10.49
C ILE A 322 -6.04 -9.32 -9.58
N PRO A 323 -5.91 -9.25 -8.24
CA PRO A 323 -6.97 -9.64 -7.33
C PRO A 323 -8.01 -8.53 -7.14
N SER A 324 -9.12 -8.90 -6.51
CA SER A 324 -10.05 -8.01 -5.82
C SER A 324 -10.17 -8.50 -4.38
N LEU A 325 -10.12 -7.59 -3.41
CA LEU A 325 -10.24 -7.91 -2.00
C LEU A 325 -11.63 -7.54 -1.49
N TYR A 326 -12.18 -8.41 -0.66
CA TYR A 326 -13.46 -8.19 0.01
C TYR A 326 -13.31 -8.52 1.48
N VAL A 327 -13.87 -7.66 2.32
CA VAL A 327 -14.00 -7.91 3.75
C VAL A 327 -15.42 -8.42 4.00
N GLU A 328 -15.56 -9.67 4.45
CA GLU A 328 -16.83 -10.14 4.99
C GLU A 328 -16.91 -9.79 6.46
N LYS A 329 -17.93 -9.01 6.81
CA LYS A 329 -18.25 -8.71 8.21
C LYS A 329 -18.64 -9.97 8.97
N GLU A 330 -18.45 -9.93 10.28
CA GLU A 330 -18.93 -10.97 11.18
C GLU A 330 -20.44 -11.16 11.04
N LYS A 331 -20.88 -12.41 11.15
CA LYS A 331 -22.28 -12.78 10.97
C LYS A 331 -22.59 -14.08 11.70
N ILE A 332 -23.81 -14.19 12.20
CA ILE A 332 -24.34 -15.46 12.69
C ILE A 332 -25.05 -16.15 11.54
N ARG A 333 -24.66 -17.39 11.24
CA ARG A 333 -25.33 -18.20 10.21
C ARG A 333 -25.57 -19.59 10.76
N LYS A 334 -26.83 -20.04 10.76
CA LYS A 334 -27.22 -21.36 11.28
C LYS A 334 -26.72 -21.60 12.72
N GLY A 335 -26.79 -20.59 13.59
CA GLY A 335 -26.31 -20.67 14.98
C GLY A 335 -24.78 -20.61 15.16
N VAL A 336 -24.00 -20.53 14.09
CA VAL A 336 -22.53 -20.43 14.15
C VAL A 336 -22.11 -18.97 14.00
N TYR A 337 -21.29 -18.49 14.93
CA TYR A 337 -20.65 -17.17 14.85
C TYR A 337 -19.48 -17.21 13.87
N HIS A 338 -19.62 -16.54 12.73
CA HIS A 338 -18.55 -16.37 11.77
C HIS A 338 -17.80 -15.07 12.08
N LYS A 339 -16.51 -15.19 12.42
CA LYS A 339 -15.59 -14.05 12.55
C LYS A 339 -15.48 -13.28 11.22
N LYS A 340 -15.03 -12.03 11.30
CA LYS A 340 -14.61 -11.23 10.14
C LYS A 340 -13.59 -12.01 9.30
N SER A 341 -13.75 -11.99 7.98
CA SER A 341 -12.85 -12.70 7.05
C SER A 341 -12.52 -11.86 5.82
N TYR A 342 -11.40 -12.21 5.19
CA TYR A 342 -10.83 -11.51 4.05
C TYR A 342 -10.80 -12.45 2.87
N ARG A 343 -11.43 -12.03 1.76
CA ARG A 343 -11.51 -12.81 0.53
C ARG A 343 -10.67 -12.17 -0.56
N VAL A 344 -9.80 -12.96 -1.16
CA VAL A 344 -9.03 -12.61 -2.34
C VAL A 344 -9.66 -13.30 -3.54
N HIS A 345 -10.13 -12.53 -4.51
CA HIS A 345 -10.87 -13.03 -5.67
C HIS A 345 -10.16 -12.67 -6.97
N ILE A 346 -10.10 -13.61 -7.90
CA ILE A 346 -9.54 -13.39 -9.24
C ILE A 346 -10.65 -13.71 -10.25
N GLY A 347 -11.12 -12.67 -10.94
CA GLY A 347 -12.16 -12.80 -11.97
C GLY A 347 -11.69 -12.46 -13.39
N GLN A 348 -10.54 -11.79 -13.54
CA GLN A 348 -10.02 -11.47 -14.86
C GLN A 348 -9.40 -12.71 -15.50
N LYS A 349 -9.79 -13.02 -16.74
CA LYS A 349 -9.35 -14.23 -17.43
C LYS A 349 -7.84 -14.34 -17.54
N ASP A 350 -7.12 -13.25 -17.80
CA ASP A 350 -5.65 -13.27 -17.92
C ASP A 350 -4.97 -13.56 -16.59
N SER A 351 -5.54 -13.02 -15.51
CA SER A 351 -5.10 -13.30 -14.15
C SER A 351 -5.41 -14.75 -13.76
N LEU A 352 -6.55 -15.28 -14.21
CA LEU A 352 -6.90 -16.69 -14.04
C LEU A 352 -5.98 -17.62 -14.84
N LEU A 353 -5.61 -17.28 -16.08
CA LEU A 353 -4.65 -18.05 -16.87
C LEU A 353 -3.32 -18.16 -16.14
N LYS A 354 -2.77 -17.04 -15.68
CA LYS A 354 -1.53 -17.01 -14.90
C LYS A 354 -1.63 -17.81 -13.60
N LEU A 355 -2.75 -17.72 -12.89
CA LEU A 355 -2.97 -18.56 -11.71
C LEU A 355 -3.05 -20.05 -12.10
N CYS A 356 -3.75 -20.39 -13.19
CA CYS A 356 -3.84 -21.76 -13.67
C CYS A 356 -2.46 -22.31 -14.04
N ASP A 357 -1.60 -21.51 -14.66
CA ASP A 357 -0.21 -21.88 -14.95
C ASP A 357 0.56 -22.20 -13.67
N ILE A 358 0.44 -21.36 -12.63
CA ILE A 358 1.05 -21.63 -11.31
C ILE A 358 0.53 -22.96 -10.75
N LEU A 359 -0.77 -23.24 -10.89
CA LEU A 359 -1.44 -24.42 -10.33
C LEU A 359 -1.31 -25.69 -11.19
N GLY A 360 -0.69 -25.61 -12.37
CA GLY A 360 -0.62 -26.69 -13.35
C GLY A 360 -1.97 -27.07 -13.97
N ILE A 361 -2.95 -26.17 -13.97
CA ILE A 361 -4.28 -26.40 -14.53
C ILE A 361 -4.29 -25.99 -16.00
N LYS A 362 -4.51 -26.95 -16.91
CA LYS A 362 -4.66 -26.63 -18.35
C LYS A 362 -6.01 -25.95 -18.60
N TRP A 363 -5.97 -24.69 -19.05
CA TRP A 363 -7.18 -23.95 -19.40
C TRP A 363 -6.98 -23.08 -20.65
N ASN A 364 -7.80 -23.33 -21.68
CA ASN A 364 -7.78 -22.58 -22.92
C ASN A 364 -9.00 -21.63 -22.98
N THR A 365 -8.77 -20.35 -23.27
CA THR A 365 -9.85 -19.38 -23.43
C THR A 365 -9.64 -18.48 -24.65
N LYS A 366 -10.66 -18.38 -25.51
CA LYS A 366 -10.59 -17.69 -26.82
C LYS A 366 -11.00 -16.21 -26.79
N LYS A 367 -11.50 -15.68 -25.67
CA LYS A 367 -12.10 -14.33 -25.60
C LYS A 367 -11.45 -13.47 -24.50
N PHE A 368 -10.56 -12.56 -24.89
CA PHE A 368 -10.09 -11.45 -24.07
C PHE A 368 -11.15 -10.34 -24.04
N SER A 369 -11.67 -10.01 -22.86
CA SER A 369 -12.64 -8.93 -22.69
C SER A 369 -11.96 -7.55 -22.72
N GLN A 370 -12.70 -6.48 -23.01
CA GLN A 370 -12.26 -5.11 -22.75
C GLN A 370 -11.76 -4.97 -21.30
N ARG A 371 -10.52 -4.49 -21.14
CA ARG A 371 -9.85 -4.41 -19.84
C ARG A 371 -10.09 -3.06 -19.19
N LYS A 372 -10.76 -3.05 -18.03
CA LYS A 372 -10.88 -1.86 -17.18
C LYS A 372 -9.64 -1.64 -16.29
N SER A 373 -8.84 -2.67 -16.06
CA SER A 373 -7.62 -2.62 -15.26
C SER A 373 -6.51 -3.40 -15.96
N TRP A 374 -5.27 -2.99 -15.75
CA TRP A 374 -4.09 -3.68 -16.26
C TRP A 374 -2.92 -3.48 -15.30
N ILE A 375 -1.90 -4.30 -15.46
CA ILE A 375 -0.71 -4.31 -14.61
C ILE A 375 0.53 -4.26 -15.50
N ASP A 376 1.54 -3.50 -15.09
CA ASP A 376 2.88 -3.55 -15.65
C ASP A 376 3.89 -3.95 -14.56
N ALA A 377 5.20 -3.82 -14.82
CA ALA A 377 6.24 -4.20 -13.87
C ALA A 377 6.23 -3.37 -12.58
N ASN A 378 5.58 -2.20 -12.60
CA ASN A 378 5.67 -1.20 -11.55
C ASN A 378 4.35 -0.94 -10.86
N TYR A 379 3.27 -0.91 -11.63
CA TYR A 379 1.98 -0.44 -11.15
C TYR A 379 0.85 -1.35 -11.60
N LEU A 380 -0.13 -1.46 -10.72
CA LEU A 380 -1.48 -1.88 -11.06
C LEU A 380 -2.32 -0.62 -11.33
N TYR A 381 -2.94 -0.55 -12.50
CA TYR A 381 -3.83 0.53 -12.89
C TYR A 381 -5.28 0.07 -12.79
N MET A 382 -6.12 0.82 -12.06
CA MET A 382 -7.52 0.45 -11.86
C MET A 382 -8.44 1.65 -11.74
N PRO A 383 -9.73 1.50 -12.07
CA PRO A 383 -10.68 2.57 -11.94
C PRO A 383 -11.09 2.79 -10.48
N ILE A 384 -11.32 4.06 -10.13
CA ILE A 384 -12.07 4.43 -8.93
C ILE A 384 -13.50 3.91 -9.08
N MET A 385 -13.95 3.07 -8.14
CA MET A 385 -15.28 2.47 -8.14
C MET A 385 -16.32 3.36 -7.45
N LYS A 386 -15.90 4.09 -6.41
CA LYS A 386 -16.71 5.01 -5.63
C LYS A 386 -15.83 6.16 -5.16
N ILE A 387 -16.38 7.39 -5.20
CA ILE A 387 -15.79 8.58 -4.59
C ILE A 387 -16.91 9.37 -3.93
N GLU A 388 -16.73 9.75 -2.68
CA GLU A 388 -17.75 10.45 -1.87
C GLU A 388 -17.09 11.52 -1.00
N LYS A 389 -17.76 12.67 -0.87
CA LYS A 389 -17.42 13.72 0.09
C LYS A 389 -18.23 13.48 1.37
N GLN A 390 -17.59 13.63 2.51
CA GLN A 390 -18.25 13.51 3.81
C GLN A 390 -17.61 14.45 4.83
N ASN A 391 -18.38 14.87 5.83
CA ASN A 391 -17.83 15.59 6.97
C ASN A 391 -17.09 14.61 7.88
N TYR A 392 -15.95 15.05 8.41
CA TYR A 392 -15.12 14.27 9.31
C TYR A 392 -14.64 15.16 10.44
N ALA A 393 -14.77 14.67 11.67
CA ALA A 393 -14.17 15.24 12.86
C ALA A 393 -13.34 14.15 13.52
N GLY A 394 -12.03 14.32 13.56
CA GLY A 394 -11.14 13.30 14.10
C GLY A 394 -9.67 13.57 13.83
N LEU A 395 -8.84 12.57 14.12
CA LEU A 395 -7.40 12.66 13.92
C LEU A 395 -7.04 12.29 12.48
N VAL A 396 -6.31 13.18 11.81
CA VAL A 396 -5.68 12.92 10.51
C VAL A 396 -4.17 12.87 10.63
N CYS A 397 -3.53 12.05 9.80
CA CYS A 397 -2.10 11.79 9.85
C CYS A 397 -1.44 11.95 8.48
N ASN A 398 -0.13 12.20 8.46
CA ASN A 398 0.72 12.16 7.27
C ASN A 398 2.10 11.60 7.62
N LEU A 399 2.84 11.09 6.63
CA LEU A 399 4.16 10.49 6.81
C LEU A 399 5.22 11.21 5.99
N GLU A 400 6.25 11.76 6.62
CA GLU A 400 7.47 12.12 5.89
C GLU A 400 8.32 10.87 5.65
N VAL A 401 8.61 10.57 4.39
CA VAL A 401 9.31 9.38 3.91
C VAL A 401 10.60 9.81 3.25
N GLU A 402 11.69 9.14 3.60
CA GLU A 402 13.01 9.46 3.07
C GLU A 402 13.08 9.23 1.54
N ARG A 403 13.67 10.21 0.82
CA ARG A 403 13.95 10.23 -0.63
C ARG A 403 12.71 10.25 -1.52
N ALA A 404 11.82 9.27 -1.39
CA ALA A 404 10.76 9.02 -2.38
C ALA A 404 9.49 9.87 -2.17
N HIS A 405 9.39 10.59 -1.04
CA HIS A 405 8.29 11.53 -0.74
C HIS A 405 6.88 10.97 -1.01
N SER A 406 6.68 9.68 -0.75
CA SER A 406 5.44 8.96 -1.05
C SER A 406 5.35 7.69 -0.22
N PHE A 407 4.14 7.22 -0.03
CA PHE A 407 3.85 5.97 0.65
C PHE A 407 2.62 5.31 0.04
N VAL A 408 2.47 4.01 0.27
CA VAL A 408 1.39 3.20 -0.29
C VAL A 408 0.46 2.77 0.84
N THR A 409 -0.84 2.93 0.63
CA THR A 409 -1.88 2.36 1.51
C THR A 409 -2.21 0.93 1.07
N ASP A 410 -3.20 0.28 1.67
CA ASP A 410 -3.70 -1.00 1.19
C ASP A 410 -4.29 -0.95 -0.25
N CYS A 411 -4.69 0.24 -0.73
CA CYS A 411 -5.45 0.38 -1.97
C CYS A 411 -5.02 1.52 -2.92
N VAL A 412 -4.27 2.53 -2.48
CA VAL A 412 -3.80 3.66 -3.31
C VAL A 412 -2.36 4.09 -2.98
N THR A 413 -1.67 4.67 -3.96
CA THR A 413 -0.35 5.30 -3.78
C THR A 413 -0.48 6.81 -3.55
N LEU A 414 0.14 7.31 -2.49
CA LEU A 414 -0.02 8.66 -1.96
C LEU A 414 1.30 9.44 -1.93
N HIS A 415 1.23 10.77 -2.08
CA HIS A 415 2.37 11.67 -1.91
C HIS A 415 2.36 12.30 -0.52
N ASN A 416 3.53 12.50 0.09
CA ASN A 416 3.60 13.09 1.43
C ASN A 416 3.86 14.59 1.50
N CYS A 417 4.36 15.19 0.41
CA CYS A 417 4.75 16.60 0.43
C CYS A 417 3.50 17.49 0.39
N GLY A 418 3.17 18.08 1.54
CA GLY A 418 2.36 19.29 1.62
C GLY A 418 3.28 20.51 1.63
N ASP A 419 2.80 21.62 1.08
CA ASP A 419 3.53 22.88 1.14
C ASP A 419 3.26 23.55 2.49
N VAL A 420 4.32 23.98 3.18
CA VAL A 420 4.25 24.69 4.47
C VAL A 420 5.06 25.97 4.37
N MET A 421 4.56 27.06 4.94
CA MET A 421 5.25 28.33 4.96
C MET A 421 5.03 29.11 6.25
N ARG A 422 6.00 29.98 6.53
CA ARG A 422 5.94 30.97 7.60
C ARG A 422 6.30 32.33 7.02
N ILE A 423 5.50 33.34 7.32
CA ILE A 423 5.75 34.73 6.99
C ILE A 423 6.08 35.49 8.27
N TYR A 424 7.19 36.20 8.25
CA TYR A 424 7.68 37.04 9.34
C TYR A 424 7.54 38.50 8.94
N LEU A 425 6.94 39.34 9.79
CA LEU A 425 6.76 40.76 9.54
C LEU A 425 7.56 41.60 10.54
N ARG A 426 8.10 42.72 10.06
CA ARG A 426 8.61 43.82 10.88
C ARG A 426 7.84 45.10 10.59
N ILE A 427 7.25 45.66 11.62
CA ILE A 427 6.31 46.78 11.52
C ILE A 427 6.97 48.03 12.09
N LYS A 428 6.87 49.14 11.37
CA LYS A 428 7.23 50.48 11.85
C LYS A 428 6.04 51.40 11.76
N GLU A 429 5.93 52.32 12.69
CA GLU A 429 4.93 53.36 12.64
C GLU A 429 5.46 54.59 11.88
N LYS A 430 4.68 55.08 10.92
CA LYS A 430 5.00 56.29 10.16
C LYS A 430 3.71 57.04 9.84
N ASN A 431 3.64 58.31 10.24
CA ASN A 431 2.46 59.17 10.05
C ASN A 431 1.16 58.53 10.57
N GLY A 432 1.21 57.90 11.75
CA GLY A 432 0.05 57.21 12.36
C GLY A 432 -0.37 55.91 11.67
N LYS A 433 0.38 55.42 10.67
CA LYS A 433 0.10 54.14 9.99
C LYS A 433 1.16 53.10 10.32
N LYS A 434 0.72 51.85 10.50
CA LYS A 434 1.58 50.68 10.63
C LYS A 434 2.05 50.22 9.25
N ILE A 435 3.35 50.36 8.99
CA ILE A 435 4.01 50.02 7.73
C ILE A 435 4.85 48.75 7.89
N ILE A 436 4.74 47.83 6.94
CA ILE A 436 5.55 46.60 6.89
C ILE A 436 6.94 46.97 6.37
N SER A 437 7.82 47.36 7.30
CA SER A 437 9.18 47.81 6.99
C SER A 437 10.10 46.69 6.47
N ASP A 438 9.87 45.46 6.92
CA ASP A 438 10.53 44.27 6.38
C ASP A 438 9.59 43.06 6.47
N ILE A 439 9.82 42.10 5.59
CA ILE A 439 9.04 40.86 5.52
C ILE A 439 9.98 39.76 5.06
N LYS A 440 9.89 38.57 5.66
CA LYS A 440 10.59 37.38 5.19
C LYS A 440 9.68 36.17 5.15
N GLY A 441 9.94 35.26 4.21
CA GLY A 441 9.24 33.98 4.11
C GLY A 441 10.17 32.79 4.32
N GLU A 442 9.78 31.83 5.16
CA GLU A 442 10.40 30.51 5.22
C GLU A 442 9.40 29.52 4.62
N VAL A 443 9.78 28.85 3.54
CA VAL A 443 8.88 27.97 2.79
C VAL A 443 9.54 26.64 2.51
N PHE A 444 8.81 25.58 2.81
CA PHE A 444 9.12 24.23 2.38
C PHE A 444 7.96 23.76 1.50
N GLY A 445 8.18 23.72 0.19
CA GLY A 445 7.12 23.38 -0.74
C GLY A 445 7.57 23.34 -2.19
N CYS A 446 6.63 23.05 -3.07
CA CYS A 446 6.85 22.94 -4.49
C CYS A 446 7.25 24.27 -5.14
N ILE A 447 7.68 24.21 -6.41
CA ILE A 447 8.10 25.37 -7.20
C ILE A 447 7.11 26.53 -7.08
N VAL A 448 5.81 26.23 -7.18
CA VAL A 448 4.75 27.24 -7.12
C VAL A 448 4.64 27.87 -5.72
N ALA A 449 4.77 27.09 -4.63
CA ALA A 449 4.73 27.64 -3.27
C ALA A 449 5.94 28.55 -2.99
N VAL A 450 7.13 28.17 -3.43
CA VAL A 450 8.34 29.00 -3.29
C VAL A 450 8.19 30.30 -4.08
N SER A 451 7.77 30.21 -5.35
CA SER A 451 7.55 31.38 -6.20
C SER A 451 6.46 32.30 -5.64
N ASN A 452 5.38 31.71 -5.13
CA ASN A 452 4.28 32.44 -4.51
C ASN A 452 4.74 33.22 -3.27
N THR A 453 5.46 32.57 -2.35
CA THR A 453 6.05 33.21 -1.17
C THR A 453 6.95 34.38 -1.58
N SER A 454 7.81 34.15 -2.58
CA SER A 454 8.67 35.20 -3.08
C SER A 454 7.88 36.36 -3.70
N MET A 455 6.81 36.10 -4.44
CA MET A 455 5.99 37.13 -5.06
C MET A 455 5.24 37.96 -4.01
N LEU A 456 4.50 37.31 -3.11
CA LEU A 456 3.72 38.02 -2.09
C LEU A 456 4.61 38.90 -1.22
N THR A 457 5.76 38.38 -0.76
CA THR A 457 6.66 39.18 0.07
C THR A 457 7.18 40.42 -0.66
N THR A 458 7.36 40.37 -1.99
CA THR A 458 7.71 41.56 -2.78
C THR A 458 6.55 42.53 -2.96
N MET A 459 5.31 42.04 -3.03
CA MET A 459 4.12 42.89 -3.14
C MET A 459 3.80 43.64 -1.85
N VAL A 460 4.05 43.00 -0.71
CA VAL A 460 3.64 43.48 0.62
C VAL A 460 4.70 44.38 1.27
N LYS A 461 5.99 44.16 0.99
CA LYS A 461 7.07 44.93 1.61
C LYS A 461 6.92 46.43 1.34
N GLY A 462 6.93 47.24 2.40
CA GLY A 462 6.78 48.69 2.34
C GLY A 462 5.34 49.21 2.31
N LYS A 463 4.34 48.33 2.20
CA LYS A 463 2.92 48.72 2.28
C LYS A 463 2.46 48.93 3.73
N SER A 464 1.35 49.65 3.88
CA SER A 464 0.61 49.68 5.15
C SER A 464 -0.06 48.33 5.41
N LEU A 465 -0.37 47.99 6.67
CA LEU A 465 -1.12 46.78 6.99
C LEU A 465 -2.48 46.75 6.29
N GLU A 466 -3.18 47.89 6.23
CA GLU A 466 -4.48 48.03 5.56
C GLU A 466 -4.39 47.74 4.06
N ASP A 467 -3.32 48.18 3.39
CA ASP A 467 -3.14 47.93 1.96
C ASP A 467 -2.65 46.53 1.66
N ALA A 468 -1.92 45.91 2.59
CA ALA A 468 -1.51 44.51 2.49
C ALA A 468 -2.71 43.57 2.58
N LEU A 469 -3.68 43.85 3.46
CA LEU A 469 -4.90 43.06 3.65
C LEU A 469 -5.86 43.10 2.44
N LYS A 470 -5.72 44.09 1.55
CA LYS A 470 -6.53 44.20 0.33
C LYS A 470 -6.00 43.36 -0.83
N ILE A 471 -4.87 42.69 -0.69
CA ILE A 471 -4.31 41.86 -1.78
C ILE A 471 -5.18 40.62 -1.93
N GLU A 472 -5.78 40.47 -3.11
CA GLU A 472 -6.63 39.33 -3.43
C GLU A 472 -5.84 38.20 -4.10
N LYS A 473 -6.36 36.98 -3.96
CA LYS A 473 -5.80 35.76 -4.56
C LYS A 473 -5.67 35.86 -6.09
N GLU A 474 -6.64 36.49 -6.76
CA GLU A 474 -6.60 36.70 -8.22
C GLU A 474 -5.42 37.59 -8.64
N GLU A 475 -5.10 38.65 -7.89
CA GLU A 475 -3.97 39.54 -8.18
C GLU A 475 -2.64 38.76 -8.12
N LEU A 476 -2.49 37.92 -7.09
CA LEU A 476 -1.28 37.12 -6.88
C LEU A 476 -1.09 36.07 -8.00
N ILE A 477 -2.16 35.39 -8.39
CA ILE A 477 -2.16 34.43 -9.50
C ILE A 477 -1.79 35.12 -10.82
N GLU A 478 -2.34 36.31 -11.08
CA GLU A 478 -2.07 37.04 -12.31
C GLU A 478 -0.60 37.49 -12.40
N ARG A 479 -0.03 37.97 -11.29
CA ARG A 479 1.41 38.30 -11.20
C ARG A 479 2.32 37.09 -11.39
N LEU A 480 1.87 35.89 -11.03
CA LEU A 480 2.56 34.63 -11.31
C LEU A 480 2.38 34.16 -12.77
N GLY A 481 1.85 34.99 -13.67
CA GLY A 481 1.69 34.71 -15.09
C GLY A 481 0.33 34.12 -15.49
N GLY A 482 -0.66 34.27 -14.60
CA GLY A 482 -2.06 33.95 -14.88
C GLY A 482 -2.43 32.48 -14.69
N ARG A 483 -3.72 32.26 -14.43
CA ARG A 483 -4.30 30.95 -14.06
C ARG A 483 -4.09 29.84 -15.08
N ARG A 484 -3.86 30.20 -16.36
CA ARG A 484 -3.59 29.23 -17.46
C ARG A 484 -2.15 28.70 -17.45
N LYS A 485 -1.22 29.37 -16.78
CA LYS A 485 0.20 29.00 -16.69
C LYS A 485 0.57 28.34 -15.36
N ILE A 486 -0.38 28.28 -14.44
CA ILE A 486 -0.30 27.46 -13.24
C ILE A 486 -1.12 26.20 -13.52
N PRO A 487 -0.56 25.00 -13.43
CA PRO A 487 -1.36 23.79 -13.52
C PRO A 487 -2.50 23.87 -12.50
N ALA A 488 -3.72 23.48 -12.87
CA ALA A 488 -4.89 23.66 -12.00
C ALA A 488 -4.68 23.06 -10.59
N PHE A 489 -3.95 21.94 -10.51
CA PHE A 489 -3.57 21.26 -9.27
C PHE A 489 -2.48 21.96 -8.43
N LYS A 490 -1.98 23.13 -8.86
CA LYS A 490 -1.00 23.94 -8.12
C LYS A 490 -1.55 25.30 -7.70
N ILE A 491 -2.85 25.56 -7.93
CA ILE A 491 -3.48 26.82 -7.56
C ILE A 491 -3.51 27.02 -6.04
N HIS A 492 -3.70 25.95 -5.26
CA HIS A 492 -3.66 26.05 -3.79
C HIS A 492 -2.26 26.49 -3.29
N CYS A 493 -1.18 26.01 -3.94
CA CYS A 493 0.19 26.44 -3.67
C CYS A 493 0.40 27.92 -4.01
N SER A 494 -0.24 28.40 -5.09
CA SER A 494 -0.10 29.77 -5.59
C SER A 494 -0.84 30.82 -4.76
N ILE A 495 -1.61 30.40 -3.77
CA ILE A 495 -2.29 31.31 -2.84
C ILE A 495 -1.88 31.09 -1.39
N LEU A 496 -1.11 30.03 -1.09
CA LEU A 496 -0.73 29.65 0.27
C LEU A 496 -0.13 30.80 1.10
N ALA A 497 0.61 31.71 0.44
CA ALA A 497 1.29 32.83 1.08
C ALA A 497 0.34 33.90 1.65
N LEU A 498 -0.84 34.06 1.03
CA LEU A 498 -1.90 34.95 1.51
C LEU A 498 -2.56 34.34 2.73
#